data_AF-A0AAX4JDT5-F1
#
_entry.id   AF-A0AAX4JDT5-F1
#
_cell.length_a   1.000
_cell.length_b   1.000
_cell.length_c   1.000
_cell.angle_alpha   90.00
_cell.angle_beta   90.00
_cell.angle_gamma   90.00
#
_symmetry.space_group_name_H-M   'P 1'
#
loop_
_entity.id
_entity.type
_entity.pdbx_description
1 polymer ?
#
loop_
_entity_poly.entity_id
_entity_poly.type
_entity_poly.pdbx_seq_one_letter_code
_entity_poly.pdbx_strand_id
1 'polypeptide(L)'
;MENEYEECRTLEKGKEYEKILEKINKEISNIKSKGINFQDISNLKSYIEDETRNKIFKKKGIPSYFFKIIILLGYEDEIKLKINNLLISEYVTDFQLFISSEFKRLSDIKKYYKKLKNLIENLENIYFNLPASWDTKKEILNEIYLIIKQKICDIIFFNDFDKIDYLECVEKVLENEKKICEFLQDKKKSIFHLLAPFLKNYFESKFDKENIDIKKTEMKIFTNFVNFFQNFQNLYEKIQYFNNIESIKKLSESFEIHLIFLLNQMSKNDLNLDYELYKKDFVKIIVSLNTISYLNDCVSGLNSNLFCEYKINISQDLFIKLGNIENQFNGMLEIYIRNLLYNVNFNKKKISCEIIKIFKENIFFIDLVELSEDLKTNLVEIIILNILSRIYLLDFDEESSEYLIYDLHDLKNFIKQYFNNLGSFKILESYLKIFMCSTEDRFSFIENFQILSNNIFSFRQVVWSLKDKNCVIDLLEYFEQMETVKKIE
;
A
#
# COMPACT_ATOMS: atom_id res chain seq x y z
N MET A 1 36.17 13.30 -26.85
CA MET A 1 35.25 14.32 -27.41
C MET A 1 34.90 15.41 -26.41
N GLU A 2 34.04 15.21 -25.40
CA GLU A 2 33.69 16.34 -24.49
C GLU A 2 34.90 16.93 -23.77
N ASN A 3 35.86 16.08 -23.33
CA ASN A 3 37.12 16.54 -22.76
C ASN A 3 37.96 17.41 -23.72
N GLU A 4 37.87 17.16 -25.03
CA GLU A 4 38.57 17.97 -26.04
C GLU A 4 37.87 19.32 -26.25
N TYR A 5 36.53 19.35 -26.14
CA TYR A 5 35.77 20.60 -26.18
C TYR A 5 36.05 21.45 -24.94
N GLU A 6 36.11 20.86 -23.75
CA GLU A 6 36.50 21.56 -22.53
C GLU A 6 37.92 22.10 -22.57
N GLU A 7 38.86 21.37 -23.16
CA GLU A 7 40.21 21.87 -23.39
C GLU A 7 40.20 23.12 -24.31
N CYS A 8 39.36 23.12 -25.35
CA CYS A 8 39.20 24.28 -26.23
C CYS A 8 38.56 25.47 -25.50
N ARG A 9 37.52 25.22 -24.68
CA ARG A 9 36.87 26.27 -23.85
C ARG A 9 37.84 26.85 -22.83
N THR A 10 38.71 26.03 -22.24
CA THR A 10 39.72 26.48 -21.28
C THR A 10 40.73 27.41 -21.94
N LEU A 11 41.20 27.06 -23.14
CA LEU A 11 42.12 27.92 -23.91
C LEU A 11 41.48 29.24 -24.33
N GLU A 12 40.23 29.20 -24.80
CA GLU A 12 39.47 30.40 -25.19
C GLU A 12 39.28 31.34 -23.99
N LYS A 13 38.79 30.82 -22.86
CA LYS A 13 38.61 31.59 -21.61
C LYS A 13 39.93 32.14 -21.06
N GLY A 14 41.00 31.36 -21.16
CA GLY A 14 42.36 31.75 -20.79
C GLY A 14 43.00 32.78 -21.73
N LYS A 15 42.37 33.07 -22.87
CA LYS A 15 42.88 33.97 -23.93
C LYS A 15 44.29 33.60 -24.39
N GLU A 16 44.59 32.31 -24.49
CA GLU A 16 45.90 31.79 -24.90
C GLU A 16 46.07 31.85 -26.43
N TYR A 17 46.09 33.06 -27.00
CA TYR A 17 45.95 33.32 -28.43
C TYR A 17 46.93 32.56 -29.34
N GLU A 18 48.19 32.39 -28.93
CA GLU A 18 49.18 31.62 -29.71
C GLU A 18 48.77 30.15 -29.84
N LYS A 19 48.39 29.51 -28.72
CA LYS A 19 47.93 28.11 -28.71
C LYS A 19 46.59 27.93 -29.41
N ILE A 20 45.71 28.93 -29.30
CA ILE A 20 44.43 28.97 -30.04
C ILE A 20 44.71 28.95 -31.56
N LEU A 21 45.60 29.82 -32.05
CA LEU A 21 45.98 29.89 -33.47
C LEU A 21 46.60 28.59 -33.98
N GLU A 22 47.51 27.99 -33.20
CA GLU A 22 48.10 26.69 -33.54
C GLU A 22 47.04 25.59 -33.67
N LYS A 23 46.10 25.51 -32.71
CA LYS A 23 45.01 24.51 -32.74
C LYS A 23 44.03 24.76 -33.89
N ILE A 24 43.65 26.01 -34.16
CA ILE A 24 42.78 26.36 -35.29
C ILE A 24 43.44 25.93 -36.61
N ASN A 25 44.71 26.26 -36.82
CA ASN A 25 45.44 25.86 -38.03
C ASN A 25 45.50 24.33 -38.20
N LYS A 26 45.70 23.60 -37.09
CA LYS A 26 45.67 22.14 -37.09
C LYS A 26 44.30 21.60 -37.50
N GLU A 27 43.20 22.15 -36.97
CA GLU A 27 41.85 21.70 -37.31
C GLU A 27 41.43 22.11 -38.74
N ILE A 28 41.87 23.27 -39.24
CA ILE A 28 41.64 23.71 -40.63
C ILE A 28 42.27 22.74 -41.64
N SER A 29 43.40 22.11 -41.29
CA SER A 29 44.03 21.10 -42.16
C SER A 29 43.12 19.90 -42.49
N ASN A 30 42.06 19.68 -41.69
CA ASN A 30 41.06 18.65 -41.92
C ASN A 30 39.98 19.05 -42.94
N ILE A 31 39.94 20.31 -43.40
CA ILE A 31 38.97 20.84 -44.37
C ILE A 31 39.42 20.54 -45.81
N LYS A 32 38.59 19.84 -46.59
CA LYS A 32 38.90 19.43 -47.97
C LYS A 32 38.26 20.31 -49.06
N SER A 33 38.23 21.63 -48.90
CA SER A 33 37.65 22.53 -49.93
C SER A 33 38.71 23.36 -50.65
N LYS A 34 38.68 23.32 -51.99
CA LYS A 34 39.52 24.16 -52.86
C LYS A 34 38.87 25.54 -53.02
N GLY A 35 39.62 26.61 -52.78
CA GLY A 35 39.22 27.98 -53.14
C GLY A 35 38.71 28.89 -52.02
N ILE A 36 38.80 28.49 -50.74
CA ILE A 36 38.42 29.34 -49.60
C ILE A 36 39.68 29.87 -48.92
N ASN A 37 39.77 31.19 -48.74
CA ASN A 37 40.84 31.80 -47.95
C ASN A 37 40.52 31.68 -46.45
N PHE A 38 41.06 30.65 -45.82
CA PHE A 38 40.87 30.36 -44.40
C PHE A 38 41.67 31.27 -43.46
N GLN A 39 42.49 32.19 -43.99
CA GLN A 39 43.13 33.23 -43.19
C GLN A 39 42.16 34.36 -42.81
N ASP A 40 41.02 34.47 -43.50
CA ASP A 40 39.93 35.37 -43.13
C ASP A 40 38.93 34.65 -42.23
N ILE A 41 38.87 35.08 -40.96
CA ILE A 41 37.95 34.54 -39.95
C ILE A 41 36.50 34.60 -40.44
N SER A 42 36.11 35.63 -41.20
CA SER A 42 34.75 35.79 -41.71
C SER A 42 34.41 34.71 -42.73
N ASN A 43 35.33 34.42 -43.65
CA ASN A 43 35.17 33.37 -44.65
C ASN A 43 35.14 31.98 -44.00
N LEU A 44 35.99 31.74 -42.99
CA LEU A 44 35.99 30.48 -42.24
C LEU A 44 34.66 30.28 -41.49
N LYS A 45 34.14 31.32 -40.83
CA LYS A 45 32.83 31.29 -40.16
C LYS A 45 31.71 30.97 -41.13
N SER A 46 31.63 31.69 -42.26
CA SER A 46 30.62 31.45 -43.30
C SER A 46 30.68 30.03 -43.83
N TYR A 47 31.89 29.51 -44.10
CA TYR A 47 32.06 28.15 -44.58
C TYR A 47 31.54 27.10 -43.58
N ILE A 48 31.90 27.24 -42.30
CA ILE A 48 31.46 26.32 -41.24
C ILE A 48 29.94 26.37 -41.10
N GLU A 49 29.33 27.56 -41.14
CA GLU A 49 27.88 27.73 -41.07
C GLU A 49 27.17 27.04 -42.25
N ASP A 50 27.63 27.28 -43.48
CA ASP A 50 27.01 26.72 -44.68
C ASP A 50 27.16 25.19 -44.75
N GLU A 51 28.35 24.66 -44.45
CA GLU A 51 28.56 23.21 -44.41
C GLU A 51 27.78 22.54 -43.28
N THR A 52 27.68 23.18 -42.12
CA THR A 52 26.87 22.67 -41.01
C THR A 52 25.41 22.59 -41.41
N ARG A 53 24.87 23.67 -42.00
CA ARG A 53 23.50 23.72 -42.51
C ARG A 53 23.26 22.64 -43.57
N ASN A 54 24.18 22.49 -44.55
CA ASN A 54 24.10 21.47 -45.58
C ASN A 54 24.11 20.05 -45.03
N LYS A 55 24.92 19.78 -43.99
CA LYS A 55 24.98 18.47 -43.33
C LYS A 55 23.72 18.16 -42.55
N ILE A 56 23.16 19.15 -41.85
CA ILE A 56 21.87 19.00 -41.14
C ILE A 56 20.76 18.63 -42.14
N PHE A 57 20.60 19.39 -43.24
CA PHE A 57 19.61 19.09 -44.27
C PHE A 57 19.78 17.72 -44.93
N LYS A 58 21.04 17.27 -45.10
CA LYS A 58 21.34 15.94 -45.64
C LYS A 58 21.24 14.83 -44.60
N LYS A 59 20.83 15.14 -43.36
CA LYS A 59 20.76 14.22 -42.20
C LYS A 59 22.10 13.49 -41.97
N LYS A 60 23.21 14.24 -42.06
CA LYS A 60 24.58 13.75 -41.86
C LYS A 60 25.23 14.40 -40.65
N GLY A 61 26.10 13.65 -39.98
CA GLY A 61 26.85 14.14 -38.83
C GLY A 61 27.76 15.33 -39.15
N ILE A 62 27.82 16.25 -38.18
CA ILE A 62 28.70 17.41 -38.21
C ILE A 62 30.08 16.96 -37.71
N PRO A 63 31.17 17.27 -38.44
CA PRO A 63 32.50 16.87 -38.02
C PRO A 63 32.92 17.57 -36.73
N SER A 64 33.58 16.84 -35.83
CA SER A 64 34.03 17.37 -34.54
C SER A 64 35.00 18.55 -34.66
N TYR A 65 35.82 18.59 -35.72
CA TYR A 65 36.75 19.69 -35.97
C TYR A 65 36.06 21.03 -36.22
N PHE A 66 34.80 21.05 -36.71
CA PHE A 66 34.02 22.29 -36.80
C PHE A 66 33.72 22.85 -35.42
N PHE A 67 33.26 22.02 -34.48
CA PHE A 67 32.95 22.47 -33.12
C PHE A 67 34.20 22.97 -32.39
N LYS A 68 35.35 22.32 -32.57
CA LYS A 68 36.63 22.79 -32.01
C LYS A 68 36.99 24.19 -32.52
N ILE A 69 36.88 24.43 -33.83
CA ILE A 69 37.14 25.75 -34.43
C ILE A 69 36.15 26.79 -33.90
N ILE A 70 34.86 26.43 -33.80
CA ILE A 70 33.79 27.31 -33.28
C ILE A 70 34.10 27.76 -31.84
N ILE A 71 34.45 26.80 -30.98
CA ILE A 71 34.80 27.07 -29.58
C ILE A 71 36.04 27.96 -29.49
N LEU A 72 37.11 27.62 -30.23
CA LEU A 72 38.38 28.36 -30.20
C LEU A 72 38.27 29.80 -30.72
N LEU A 73 37.31 30.07 -31.61
CA LEU A 73 37.03 31.41 -32.14
C LEU A 73 36.03 32.22 -31.29
N GLY A 74 35.54 31.67 -30.18
CA GLY A 74 34.71 32.39 -29.21
C GLY A 74 33.31 32.77 -29.70
N TYR A 75 32.72 32.00 -30.62
CA TYR A 75 31.35 32.24 -31.12
C TYR A 75 30.43 31.01 -30.97
N GLU A 76 30.72 30.19 -29.96
CA GLU A 76 29.98 28.97 -29.61
C GLU A 76 28.49 29.22 -29.40
N ASP A 77 28.12 30.26 -28.64
CA ASP A 77 26.72 30.55 -28.30
C ASP A 77 25.87 30.90 -29.54
N GLU A 78 26.42 31.67 -30.48
CA GLU A 78 25.73 32.05 -31.71
C GLU A 78 25.45 30.81 -32.58
N ILE A 79 26.46 29.95 -32.74
CA ILE A 79 26.33 28.73 -33.55
C ILE A 79 25.43 27.71 -32.86
N LYS A 80 25.55 27.55 -31.54
CA LYS A 80 24.66 26.69 -30.75
C LYS A 80 23.20 27.05 -31.03
N LEU A 81 22.84 28.33 -30.94
CA LEU A 81 21.49 28.81 -31.22
C LEU A 81 21.05 28.49 -32.66
N LYS A 82 21.90 28.77 -33.67
CA LYS A 82 21.58 28.48 -35.08
C LYS A 82 21.37 26.98 -35.32
N ILE A 83 22.26 26.14 -34.81
CA ILE A 83 22.20 24.68 -34.98
C ILE A 83 20.98 24.10 -34.27
N ASN A 84 20.74 24.50 -33.01
CA ASN A 84 19.58 24.04 -32.25
C ASN A 84 18.28 24.43 -32.97
N ASN A 85 18.14 25.69 -33.42
CA ASN A 85 16.95 26.13 -34.15
C ASN A 85 16.72 25.35 -35.46
N LEU A 86 17.79 25.07 -36.22
CA LEU A 86 17.70 24.28 -37.45
C LEU A 86 17.25 22.84 -37.17
N LEU A 87 17.86 22.19 -36.18
CA LEU A 87 17.51 20.83 -35.80
C LEU A 87 16.09 20.76 -35.24
N ILE A 88 15.72 21.68 -34.34
CA ILE A 88 14.36 21.80 -33.81
C ILE A 88 13.38 21.93 -34.96
N SER A 89 13.58 22.87 -35.89
CA SER A 89 12.68 23.08 -37.02
C SER A 89 12.48 21.82 -37.86
N GLU A 90 13.57 21.13 -38.22
CA GLU A 90 13.53 19.91 -39.04
C GLU A 90 12.77 18.79 -38.31
N TYR A 91 13.16 18.47 -37.08
CA TYR A 91 12.57 17.37 -36.32
C TYR A 91 11.13 17.67 -35.88
N VAL A 92 10.81 18.93 -35.55
CA VAL A 92 9.45 19.35 -35.21
C VAL A 92 8.54 19.27 -36.42
N THR A 93 8.99 19.70 -37.60
CA THR A 93 8.18 19.63 -38.83
C THR A 93 7.90 18.17 -39.20
N ASP A 94 8.93 17.32 -39.19
CA ASP A 94 8.78 15.87 -39.39
C ASP A 94 7.80 15.26 -38.38
N PHE A 95 7.84 15.71 -37.13
CA PHE A 95 6.96 15.22 -36.07
C PHE A 95 5.51 15.72 -36.20
N GLN A 96 5.29 16.98 -36.60
CA GLN A 96 3.96 17.52 -36.88
C GLN A 96 3.26 16.79 -38.02
N LEU A 97 3.99 16.43 -39.07
CA LEU A 97 3.48 15.60 -40.17
C LEU A 97 3.08 14.21 -39.67
N PHE A 98 3.90 13.60 -38.79
CA PHE A 98 3.56 12.34 -38.13
C PHE A 98 2.29 12.45 -37.29
N ILE A 99 2.18 13.47 -36.42
CA ILE A 99 0.99 13.67 -35.58
C ILE A 99 -0.27 13.83 -36.43
N SER A 100 -0.19 14.61 -37.51
CA SER A 100 -1.34 14.88 -38.38
C SER A 100 -1.82 13.64 -39.14
N SER A 101 -0.92 12.70 -39.45
CA SER A 101 -1.23 11.51 -40.24
C SER A 101 -1.55 10.27 -39.40
N GLU A 102 -0.81 10.05 -38.31
CA GLU A 102 -0.83 8.79 -37.55
C GLU A 102 -1.46 8.87 -36.16
N PHE A 103 -1.63 10.08 -35.59
CA PHE A 103 -2.17 10.30 -34.25
C PHE A 103 -3.61 10.84 -34.31
N LYS A 104 -4.58 9.91 -34.38
CA LYS A 104 -6.00 10.24 -34.54
C LYS A 104 -6.81 10.01 -33.27
N ARG A 105 -6.37 9.10 -32.41
CA ARG A 105 -7.06 8.68 -31.18
C ARG A 105 -6.12 8.71 -29.98
N LEU A 106 -6.64 8.62 -28.76
CA LEU A 106 -5.80 8.62 -27.56
C LEU A 106 -4.92 7.35 -27.47
N SER A 107 -5.44 6.19 -27.86
CA SER A 107 -4.67 4.93 -27.88
C SER A 107 -3.47 4.96 -28.84
N ASP A 108 -3.39 5.93 -29.76
CA ASP A 108 -2.23 6.15 -30.63
C ASP A 108 -1.01 6.66 -29.85
N ILE A 109 -1.12 6.97 -28.55
CA ILE A 109 0.00 7.32 -27.66
C ILE A 109 1.15 6.29 -27.68
N LYS A 110 0.83 5.01 -27.92
CA LYS A 110 1.86 3.98 -28.13
C LYS A 110 2.75 4.25 -29.35
N LYS A 111 2.18 4.80 -30.43
CA LYS A 111 2.94 5.18 -31.63
C LYS A 111 3.82 6.38 -31.34
N TYR A 112 3.34 7.34 -30.56
CA TYR A 112 4.15 8.47 -30.09
C TYR A 112 5.41 8.00 -29.36
N TYR A 113 5.27 7.15 -28.34
CA TYR A 113 6.43 6.65 -27.58
C TYR A 113 7.42 5.90 -28.47
N LYS A 114 6.92 5.10 -29.41
CA LYS A 114 7.77 4.41 -30.41
C LYS A 114 8.51 5.40 -31.32
N LYS A 115 7.82 6.42 -31.83
CA LYS A 115 8.41 7.46 -32.69
C LYS A 115 9.47 8.27 -31.94
N LEU A 116 9.21 8.61 -30.68
CA LEU A 116 10.13 9.34 -29.82
C LEU A 116 11.41 8.54 -29.58
N LYS A 117 11.30 7.24 -29.27
CA LYS A 117 12.46 6.36 -29.12
C LYS A 117 13.34 6.34 -30.38
N ASN A 118 12.73 6.13 -31.54
CA ASN A 118 13.45 6.14 -32.82
C ASN A 118 14.10 7.50 -33.12
N LEU A 119 13.44 8.59 -32.75
CA LEU A 119 13.96 9.95 -32.94
C LEU A 119 15.21 10.19 -32.08
N ILE A 120 15.16 9.77 -30.82
CA ILE A 120 16.31 9.84 -29.91
C ILE A 120 17.46 9.02 -30.49
N GLU A 121 17.25 7.75 -30.81
CA GLU A 121 18.29 6.88 -31.39
C GLU A 121 18.90 7.50 -32.66
N ASN A 122 18.09 8.11 -33.53
CA ASN A 122 18.58 8.78 -34.74
C ASN A 122 19.41 10.02 -34.42
N LEU A 123 18.99 10.86 -33.47
CA LEU A 123 19.76 12.02 -33.03
C LEU A 123 21.11 11.58 -32.45
N GLU A 124 21.11 10.51 -31.65
CA GLU A 124 22.32 9.96 -31.05
C GLU A 124 23.28 9.42 -32.09
N ASN A 125 22.79 8.72 -33.11
CA ASN A 125 23.63 8.14 -34.15
C ASN A 125 24.17 9.18 -35.13
N ILE A 126 23.34 10.14 -35.56
CA ILE A 126 23.72 11.12 -36.59
C ILE A 126 24.56 12.23 -35.97
N TYR A 127 24.18 12.72 -34.80
CA TYR A 127 24.77 13.91 -34.17
C TYR A 127 25.54 13.58 -32.87
N PHE A 128 26.16 12.39 -32.81
CA PHE A 128 26.96 11.94 -31.66
C PHE A 128 28.11 12.89 -31.26
N ASN A 129 28.55 13.75 -32.18
CA ASN A 129 29.64 14.70 -31.97
C ASN A 129 29.19 16.05 -31.37
N LEU A 130 27.89 16.31 -31.24
CA LEU A 130 27.41 17.57 -30.67
C LEU A 130 27.92 17.72 -29.22
N PRO A 131 28.37 18.92 -28.81
CA PRO A 131 28.78 19.15 -27.43
C PRO A 131 27.64 18.86 -26.45
N ALA A 132 27.92 18.14 -25.36
CA ALA A 132 26.89 17.74 -24.39
C ALA A 132 26.26 18.95 -23.70
N SER A 133 27.05 20.01 -23.44
CA SER A 133 26.61 21.28 -22.85
C SER A 133 25.59 22.06 -23.70
N TRP A 134 25.35 21.64 -24.95
CA TRP A 134 24.39 22.31 -25.81
C TRP A 134 22.95 21.88 -25.55
N ASP A 135 22.73 20.78 -24.83
CA ASP A 135 21.40 20.24 -24.47
C ASP A 135 20.42 20.07 -25.65
N THR A 136 20.93 20.01 -26.89
CA THR A 136 20.14 20.02 -28.12
C THR A 136 19.05 18.95 -28.15
N LYS A 137 19.34 17.74 -27.66
CA LYS A 137 18.36 16.65 -27.58
C LYS A 137 17.18 17.02 -26.69
N LYS A 138 17.47 17.63 -25.54
CA LYS A 138 16.46 18.05 -24.56
C LYS A 138 15.58 19.16 -25.13
N GLU A 139 16.17 20.12 -25.84
CA GLU A 139 15.41 21.18 -26.50
C GLU A 139 14.47 20.65 -27.59
N ILE A 140 14.94 19.77 -28.48
CA ILE A 140 14.09 19.15 -29.51
C ILE A 140 12.95 18.36 -28.88
N LEU A 141 13.25 17.56 -27.86
CA LEU A 141 12.24 16.76 -27.19
C LEU A 141 11.21 17.60 -26.45
N ASN A 142 11.61 18.73 -25.84
CA ASN A 142 10.67 19.66 -25.22
C ASN A 142 9.63 20.18 -26.22
N GLU A 143 10.04 20.60 -27.42
CA GLU A 143 9.13 21.09 -28.45
C GLU A 143 8.18 19.99 -28.96
N ILE A 144 8.72 18.81 -29.24
CA ILE A 144 7.93 17.63 -29.62
C ILE A 144 6.92 17.26 -28.54
N TYR A 145 7.33 17.36 -27.29
CA TYR A 145 6.53 17.05 -26.12
C TYR A 145 5.39 18.07 -25.91
N LEU A 146 5.60 19.34 -26.25
CA LEU A 146 4.53 20.34 -26.26
C LEU A 146 3.47 20.03 -27.34
N ILE A 147 3.91 19.63 -28.52
CA ILE A 147 3.01 19.30 -29.65
C ILE A 147 2.09 18.13 -29.31
N ILE A 148 2.64 17.05 -28.74
CA ILE A 148 1.81 15.89 -28.36
C ILE A 148 0.82 16.26 -27.25
N LYS A 149 1.22 17.09 -26.28
CA LYS A 149 0.31 17.55 -25.23
C LYS A 149 -0.83 18.37 -25.79
N GLN A 150 -0.54 19.29 -26.70
CA GLN A 150 -1.58 20.08 -27.38
C GLN A 150 -2.55 19.16 -28.12
N LYS A 151 -2.03 18.18 -28.87
CA LYS A 151 -2.88 17.23 -29.59
C LYS A 151 -3.77 16.39 -28.67
N ILE A 152 -3.24 15.93 -27.52
CA ILE A 152 -4.02 15.20 -26.51
C ILE A 152 -5.11 16.11 -25.94
N CYS A 153 -4.77 17.36 -25.60
CA CYS A 153 -5.75 18.34 -25.13
C CYS A 153 -6.87 18.56 -26.15
N ASP A 154 -6.55 18.66 -27.44
CA ASP A 154 -7.55 18.82 -28.49
C ASP A 154 -8.51 17.62 -28.52
N ILE A 155 -7.98 16.39 -28.52
CA ILE A 155 -8.82 15.16 -28.52
C ILE A 155 -9.72 15.12 -27.27
N ILE A 156 -9.16 15.45 -26.11
CA ILE A 156 -9.93 15.48 -24.85
C ILE A 156 -11.00 16.56 -24.89
N PHE A 157 -10.67 17.78 -25.35
CA PHE A 157 -11.59 18.92 -25.37
C PHE A 157 -12.77 18.69 -26.33
N PHE A 158 -12.53 18.05 -27.47
CA PHE A 158 -13.59 17.71 -28.42
C PHE A 158 -14.34 16.42 -28.07
N ASN A 159 -14.01 15.75 -26.95
CA ASN A 159 -14.59 14.46 -26.53
C ASN A 159 -14.52 13.38 -27.63
N ASP A 160 -13.47 13.40 -28.45
CA ASP A 160 -13.29 12.51 -29.60
C ASP A 160 -12.67 11.16 -29.19
N PHE A 161 -13.13 10.56 -28.09
CA PHE A 161 -12.60 9.27 -27.62
C PHE A 161 -13.65 8.44 -26.87
N ASP A 162 -13.54 7.11 -26.98
CA ASP A 162 -14.36 6.17 -26.23
C ASP A 162 -13.64 5.69 -24.95
N LYS A 163 -14.36 4.95 -24.11
CA LYS A 163 -13.82 4.44 -22.84
C LYS A 163 -12.60 3.53 -23.05
N ILE A 164 -12.61 2.66 -24.05
CA ILE A 164 -11.52 1.70 -24.29
C ILE A 164 -10.25 2.45 -24.74
N ASP A 165 -10.42 3.41 -25.65
CA ASP A 165 -9.37 4.27 -26.16
C ASP A 165 -8.67 5.06 -25.03
N TYR A 166 -9.46 5.59 -24.10
CA TYR A 166 -8.94 6.26 -22.90
C TYR A 166 -8.16 5.33 -21.98
N LEU A 167 -8.69 4.14 -21.68
CA LEU A 167 -8.05 3.18 -20.77
C LEU A 167 -6.70 2.70 -21.33
N GLU A 168 -6.63 2.40 -22.63
CA GLU A 168 -5.37 2.05 -23.29
C GLU A 168 -4.35 3.20 -23.21
N CYS A 169 -4.80 4.45 -23.40
CA CYS A 169 -3.94 5.62 -23.30
C CYS A 169 -3.33 5.77 -21.91
N VAL A 170 -4.15 5.73 -20.85
CA VAL A 170 -3.68 5.85 -19.46
C VAL A 170 -2.65 4.77 -19.12
N GLU A 171 -2.91 3.52 -19.51
CA GLU A 171 -1.96 2.42 -19.26
C GLU A 171 -0.60 2.71 -19.91
N LYS A 172 -0.61 3.11 -21.19
CA LYS A 172 0.63 3.39 -21.93
C LYS A 172 1.38 4.59 -21.37
N VAL A 173 0.67 5.61 -20.88
CA VAL A 173 1.28 6.74 -20.18
C VAL A 173 1.95 6.28 -18.89
N LEU A 174 1.25 5.51 -18.04
CA LEU A 174 1.83 5.01 -16.79
C LEU A 174 3.07 4.11 -17.00
N GLU A 175 3.12 3.35 -18.10
CA GLU A 175 4.26 2.50 -18.44
C GLU A 175 5.51 3.27 -18.94
N ASN A 176 5.31 4.35 -19.70
CA ASN A 176 6.41 4.96 -20.48
C ASN A 176 6.83 6.35 -19.99
N GLU A 177 5.91 7.11 -19.41
CA GLU A 177 6.10 8.53 -19.14
C GLU A 177 7.18 8.83 -18.10
N LYS A 178 7.40 7.91 -17.14
CA LYS A 178 8.47 8.00 -16.14
C LYS A 178 9.84 8.25 -16.79
N LYS A 179 10.16 7.52 -17.87
CA LYS A 179 11.44 7.65 -18.58
C LYS A 179 11.58 9.00 -19.28
N ILE A 180 10.48 9.52 -19.81
CA ILE A 180 10.46 10.84 -20.46
C ILE A 180 10.64 11.96 -19.44
N CYS A 181 9.91 11.89 -18.31
CA CYS A 181 10.06 12.86 -17.24
C CYS A 181 11.47 12.88 -16.64
N GLU A 182 12.13 11.72 -16.50
CA GLU A 182 13.53 11.63 -16.09
C GLU A 182 14.47 12.29 -17.10
N PHE A 183 14.26 12.05 -18.39
CA PHE A 183 15.04 12.67 -19.45
C PHE A 183 14.86 14.19 -19.51
N LEU A 184 13.62 14.68 -19.42
CA LEU A 184 13.31 16.11 -19.45
C LEU A 184 13.63 16.82 -18.13
N GLN A 185 13.82 16.06 -17.05
CA GLN A 185 13.99 16.54 -15.67
C GLN A 185 12.81 17.42 -15.18
N ASP A 186 11.60 17.16 -15.70
CA ASP A 186 10.39 17.91 -15.35
C ASP A 186 9.19 16.97 -15.23
N LYS A 187 8.85 16.62 -13.99
CA LYS A 187 7.68 15.79 -13.68
C LYS A 187 6.35 16.53 -13.83
N LYS A 188 6.34 17.84 -13.55
CA LYS A 188 5.10 18.64 -13.50
C LYS A 188 4.48 18.82 -14.88
N LYS A 189 5.29 18.69 -15.94
CA LYS A 189 4.81 18.77 -17.32
C LYS A 189 4.33 17.43 -17.88
N SER A 190 4.34 16.34 -17.12
CA SER A 190 3.88 15.01 -17.54
C SER A 190 2.51 15.01 -18.25
N ILE A 191 2.35 14.20 -19.32
CA ILE A 191 1.06 13.95 -19.98
C ILE A 191 0.07 13.37 -18.98
N PHE A 192 0.55 12.63 -17.96
CA PHE A 192 -0.27 12.11 -16.88
C PHE A 192 -1.14 13.18 -16.21
N HIS A 193 -0.62 14.40 -16.02
CA HIS A 193 -1.39 15.48 -15.40
C HIS A 193 -2.58 15.94 -16.25
N LEU A 194 -2.56 15.72 -17.57
CA LEU A 194 -3.71 15.99 -18.46
C LEU A 194 -4.80 14.92 -18.30
N LEU A 195 -4.41 13.69 -18.00
CA LEU A 195 -5.33 12.55 -17.84
C LEU A 195 -5.88 12.43 -16.42
N ALA A 196 -5.17 12.98 -15.42
CA ALA A 196 -5.51 12.96 -14.00
C ALA A 196 -6.98 13.26 -13.65
N PRO A 197 -7.66 14.23 -14.30
CA PRO A 197 -9.06 14.51 -14.02
C PRO A 197 -10.00 13.31 -14.29
N PHE A 198 -9.64 12.42 -15.22
CA PHE A 198 -10.53 11.37 -15.74
C PHE A 198 -10.18 9.96 -15.26
N LEU A 199 -9.21 9.82 -14.33
CA LEU A 199 -8.66 8.52 -13.92
C LEU A 199 -9.63 7.59 -13.17
N LYS A 200 -10.77 8.11 -12.69
CA LYS A 200 -11.75 7.31 -11.92
C LYS A 200 -12.17 6.05 -12.69
N ASN A 201 -12.54 6.20 -13.96
CA ASN A 201 -12.95 5.08 -14.81
C ASN A 201 -11.83 4.05 -15.02
N TYR A 202 -10.57 4.50 -14.99
CA TYR A 202 -9.41 3.63 -15.12
C TYR A 202 -9.18 2.83 -13.84
N PHE A 203 -9.24 3.45 -12.67
CA PHE A 203 -9.12 2.73 -11.40
C PHE A 203 -10.24 1.71 -11.21
N GLU A 204 -11.48 2.09 -11.52
CA GLU A 204 -12.62 1.17 -11.48
C GLU A 204 -12.43 -0.04 -12.40
N SER A 205 -11.77 0.12 -13.56
CA SER A 205 -11.47 -1.00 -14.47
C SER A 205 -10.32 -1.88 -14.00
N LYS A 206 -9.46 -1.40 -13.10
CA LYS A 206 -8.32 -2.18 -12.55
C LYS A 206 -8.70 -2.97 -11.33
N PHE A 207 -9.65 -2.47 -10.55
CA PHE A 207 -10.25 -3.20 -9.46
C PHE A 207 -11.47 -3.97 -9.97
N ASP A 208 -11.21 -4.99 -10.81
CA ASP A 208 -12.25 -5.88 -11.32
C ASP A 208 -13.03 -6.52 -10.16
N LYS A 209 -14.36 -6.54 -10.28
CA LYS A 209 -15.27 -7.13 -9.29
C LYS A 209 -15.26 -8.65 -9.39
N GLU A 210 -14.11 -9.26 -9.11
CA GLU A 210 -14.06 -10.71 -8.92
C GLU A 210 -14.77 -11.08 -7.62
N ASN A 211 -15.56 -12.15 -7.67
CA ASN A 211 -16.17 -12.70 -6.45
C ASN A 211 -15.07 -13.27 -5.54
N ILE A 212 -15.28 -13.16 -4.23
CA ILE A 212 -14.37 -13.77 -3.26
C ILE A 212 -14.44 -15.29 -3.42
N ASP A 213 -13.29 -15.91 -3.73
CA ASP A 213 -13.15 -17.35 -3.63
C ASP A 213 -12.74 -17.70 -2.19
N ILE A 214 -13.76 -17.92 -1.35
CA ILE A 214 -13.62 -18.23 0.07
C ILE A 214 -12.82 -19.53 0.31
N LYS A 215 -12.59 -20.35 -0.73
CA LYS A 215 -11.81 -21.58 -0.62
C LYS A 215 -10.30 -21.35 -0.75
N LYS A 216 -9.88 -20.23 -1.32
CA LYS A 216 -8.45 -19.93 -1.52
C LYS A 216 -7.95 -19.03 -0.39
N THR A 217 -7.03 -19.57 0.38
CA THR A 217 -6.42 -18.88 1.51
C THR A 217 -4.91 -18.98 1.44
N GLU A 218 -4.23 -17.90 1.77
CA GLU A 218 -2.79 -17.82 1.96
C GLU A 218 -2.55 -17.22 3.36
N MET A 219 -1.70 -17.85 4.19
CA MET A 219 -1.50 -17.43 5.60
C MET A 219 -2.82 -17.30 6.37
N LYS A 220 -3.80 -18.18 6.07
CA LYS A 220 -5.18 -18.10 6.60
C LYS A 220 -5.88 -16.76 6.40
N ILE A 221 -5.56 -16.08 5.31
CA ILE A 221 -6.22 -14.87 4.82
C ILE A 221 -6.81 -15.21 3.45
N PHE A 222 -7.97 -14.68 3.10
CA PHE A 222 -8.51 -14.89 1.75
C PHE A 222 -7.61 -14.24 0.69
N THR A 223 -7.15 -15.03 -0.30
CA THR A 223 -6.18 -14.59 -1.31
C THR A 223 -6.66 -13.39 -2.13
N ASN A 224 -7.98 -13.22 -2.27
CA ASN A 224 -8.57 -12.08 -2.96
C ASN A 224 -8.15 -10.74 -2.34
N PHE A 225 -8.07 -10.66 -1.00
CA PHE A 225 -7.61 -9.43 -0.34
C PHE A 225 -6.11 -9.22 -0.56
N VAL A 226 -5.29 -10.26 -0.44
CA VAL A 226 -3.84 -10.18 -0.71
C VAL A 226 -3.57 -9.66 -2.12
N ASN A 227 -4.21 -10.27 -3.13
CA ASN A 227 -4.09 -9.85 -4.53
C ASN A 227 -4.59 -8.41 -4.75
N PHE A 228 -5.68 -8.02 -4.08
CA PHE A 228 -6.22 -6.67 -4.16
C PHE A 228 -5.21 -5.62 -3.63
N PHE A 229 -4.58 -5.87 -2.48
CA PHE A 229 -3.54 -4.98 -1.94
C PHE A 229 -2.29 -4.92 -2.82
N GLN A 230 -1.85 -6.06 -3.38
CA GLN A 230 -0.72 -6.10 -4.32
C GLN A 230 -1.01 -5.29 -5.59
N ASN A 231 -2.21 -5.44 -6.16
CA ASN A 231 -2.65 -4.68 -7.33
C ASN A 231 -2.75 -3.19 -7.02
N PHE A 232 -3.29 -2.82 -5.86
CA PHE A 232 -3.31 -1.44 -5.39
C PHE A 232 -1.90 -0.88 -5.26
N GLN A 233 -0.97 -1.60 -4.61
CA GLN A 233 0.40 -1.14 -4.41
C GLN A 233 1.12 -0.89 -5.75
N ASN A 234 1.04 -1.84 -6.68
CA ASN A 234 1.63 -1.72 -8.01
C ASN A 234 1.12 -0.47 -8.75
N LEU A 235 -0.17 -0.17 -8.60
CA LEU A 235 -0.77 0.99 -9.22
C LEU A 235 -0.40 2.29 -8.48
N TYR A 236 -0.39 2.27 -7.16
CA TYR A 236 -0.01 3.37 -6.29
C TYR A 236 1.41 3.83 -6.60
N GLU A 237 2.39 2.93 -6.68
CA GLU A 237 3.79 3.25 -6.99
C GLU A 237 3.94 3.94 -8.36
N LYS A 238 3.18 3.50 -9.37
CA LYS A 238 3.17 4.12 -10.71
C LYS A 238 2.66 5.56 -10.66
N ILE A 239 1.64 5.84 -9.84
CA ILE A 239 1.00 7.15 -9.74
C ILE A 239 1.78 8.09 -8.83
N GLN A 240 2.30 7.57 -7.72
CA GLN A 240 3.07 8.31 -6.73
C GLN A 240 4.24 9.05 -7.38
N TYR A 241 4.88 8.44 -8.39
CA TYR A 241 5.98 9.05 -9.15
C TYR A 241 5.66 10.47 -9.67
N PHE A 242 4.42 10.73 -10.09
CA PHE A 242 3.98 12.00 -10.67
C PHE A 242 3.58 13.06 -9.63
N ASN A 243 3.54 12.71 -8.34
CA ASN A 243 3.18 13.63 -7.24
C ASN A 243 1.86 14.39 -7.48
N ASN A 244 0.87 13.73 -8.09
CA ASN A 244 -0.45 14.32 -8.34
C ASN A 244 -1.43 13.95 -7.22
N ILE A 245 -1.67 14.87 -6.28
CA ILE A 245 -2.52 14.66 -5.10
C ILE A 245 -3.94 14.23 -5.50
N GLU A 246 -4.53 14.86 -6.52
CA GLU A 246 -5.88 14.55 -6.97
C GLU A 246 -6.01 13.12 -7.52
N SER A 247 -4.96 12.64 -8.21
CA SER A 247 -4.93 11.27 -8.72
C SER A 247 -4.81 10.24 -7.60
N ILE A 248 -3.99 10.54 -6.58
CA ILE A 248 -3.84 9.70 -5.39
C ILE A 248 -5.14 9.66 -4.60
N LYS A 249 -5.82 10.81 -4.47
CA LYS A 249 -7.13 10.88 -3.82
C LYS A 249 -8.16 10.01 -4.53
N LYS A 250 -8.28 10.12 -5.86
CA LYS A 250 -9.18 9.27 -6.66
C LYS A 250 -8.84 7.78 -6.56
N LEU A 251 -7.55 7.45 -6.48
CA LEU A 251 -7.10 6.07 -6.29
C LEU A 251 -7.55 5.55 -4.91
N SER A 252 -7.38 6.34 -3.85
CA SER A 252 -7.85 6.01 -2.49
C SER A 252 -9.35 5.80 -2.46
N GLU A 253 -10.13 6.71 -3.04
CA GLU A 253 -11.59 6.59 -3.12
C GLU A 253 -12.02 5.30 -3.85
N SER A 254 -11.35 4.96 -4.95
CA SER A 254 -11.62 3.74 -5.70
C SER A 254 -11.26 2.47 -4.93
N PHE A 255 -10.14 2.51 -4.19
CA PHE A 255 -9.71 1.46 -3.29
C PHE A 255 -10.75 1.22 -2.18
N GLU A 256 -11.23 2.27 -1.53
CA GLU A 256 -12.21 2.18 -0.45
C GLU A 256 -13.52 1.56 -0.93
N ILE A 257 -14.05 2.04 -2.06
CA ILE A 257 -15.28 1.50 -2.67
C ILE A 257 -15.13 0.00 -2.96
N HIS A 258 -13.98 -0.41 -3.50
CA HIS A 258 -13.76 -1.80 -3.85
C HIS A 258 -13.54 -2.68 -2.61
N LEU A 259 -12.80 -2.19 -1.60
CA LEU A 259 -12.59 -2.91 -0.36
C LEU A 259 -13.91 -3.13 0.38
N ILE A 260 -14.78 -2.12 0.43
CA ILE A 260 -16.14 -2.25 0.99
C ILE A 260 -16.95 -3.30 0.22
N PHE A 261 -16.83 -3.33 -1.12
CA PHE A 261 -17.49 -4.36 -1.92
C PHE A 261 -17.01 -5.76 -1.54
N LEU A 262 -15.70 -5.99 -1.42
CA LEU A 262 -15.13 -7.28 -1.00
C LEU A 262 -15.59 -7.64 0.42
N LEU A 263 -15.53 -6.71 1.37
CA LEU A 263 -16.01 -6.91 2.73
C LEU A 263 -17.49 -7.33 2.78
N ASN A 264 -18.34 -6.73 1.94
CA ASN A 264 -19.75 -7.10 1.83
C ASN A 264 -19.97 -8.50 1.26
N GLN A 265 -19.06 -9.01 0.42
CA GLN A 265 -19.13 -10.39 -0.06
C GLN A 265 -18.71 -11.36 1.05
N MET A 266 -17.65 -11.05 1.78
CA MET A 266 -17.19 -11.86 2.91
C MET A 266 -18.23 -11.96 4.03
N SER A 267 -18.97 -10.87 4.30
CA SER A 267 -19.99 -10.84 5.35
C SER A 267 -21.23 -11.69 5.03
N LYS A 268 -21.44 -12.07 3.76
CA LYS A 268 -22.57 -12.89 3.30
C LYS A 268 -22.31 -14.39 3.41
N ASN A 269 -21.21 -14.80 4.06
CA ASN A 269 -20.90 -16.19 4.23
C ASN A 269 -21.97 -16.90 5.08
N ASP A 270 -22.71 -17.81 4.46
CA ASP A 270 -23.63 -18.69 5.17
C ASP A 270 -22.83 -19.64 6.07
N LEU A 271 -23.06 -19.53 7.38
CA LEU A 271 -22.52 -20.40 8.41
C LEU A 271 -23.69 -21.07 9.11
N ASN A 272 -23.64 -22.40 9.24
CA ASN A 272 -24.64 -23.13 10.02
C ASN A 272 -24.10 -23.30 11.44
N LEU A 273 -24.57 -22.45 12.35
CA LEU A 273 -24.17 -22.45 13.76
C LEU A 273 -25.20 -23.12 14.66
N ASP A 274 -26.00 -24.04 14.11
CA ASP A 274 -26.87 -24.92 14.88
C ASP A 274 -26.05 -25.89 15.77
N TYR A 275 -26.73 -26.72 16.56
CA TYR A 275 -26.08 -27.70 17.46
C TYR A 275 -25.22 -28.74 16.71
N GLU A 276 -25.39 -28.89 15.41
CA GLU A 276 -24.52 -29.70 14.55
C GLU A 276 -23.27 -28.89 14.16
N LEU A 277 -22.21 -29.05 14.95
CA LEU A 277 -20.98 -28.28 14.79
C LEU A 277 -20.14 -28.78 13.62
N TYR A 278 -20.05 -27.98 12.55
CA TYR A 278 -19.19 -28.28 11.42
C TYR A 278 -17.80 -27.62 11.60
N LYS A 279 -16.73 -28.43 11.63
CA LYS A 279 -15.34 -27.93 11.72
C LYS A 279 -15.00 -26.89 10.65
N LYS A 280 -15.60 -27.01 9.46
CA LYS A 280 -15.42 -26.06 8.35
C LYS A 280 -15.89 -24.65 8.71
N ASP A 281 -16.89 -24.51 9.56
CA ASP A 281 -17.42 -23.21 9.93
C ASP A 281 -16.50 -22.50 10.94
N PHE A 282 -15.87 -23.25 11.87
CA PHE A 282 -14.80 -22.71 12.69
C PHE A 282 -13.62 -22.20 11.84
N VAL A 283 -13.16 -22.98 10.85
CA VAL A 283 -12.08 -22.53 9.95
C VAL A 283 -12.46 -21.23 9.26
N LYS A 284 -13.67 -21.14 8.70
CA LYS A 284 -14.15 -19.92 8.04
C LYS A 284 -14.18 -18.73 8.99
N ILE A 285 -14.70 -18.89 10.21
CA ILE A 285 -14.75 -17.81 11.21
C ILE A 285 -13.34 -17.31 11.53
N ILE A 286 -12.41 -18.22 11.81
CA ILE A 286 -11.02 -17.88 12.13
C ILE A 286 -10.31 -17.21 10.96
N VAL A 287 -10.47 -17.73 9.73
CA VAL A 287 -9.90 -17.12 8.52
C VAL A 287 -10.48 -15.72 8.28
N SER A 288 -11.78 -15.53 8.48
CA SER A 288 -12.43 -14.21 8.38
C SER A 288 -11.86 -13.23 9.40
N LEU A 289 -11.75 -13.63 10.67
CA LEU A 289 -11.19 -12.77 11.72
C LEU A 289 -9.71 -12.44 11.46
N ASN A 290 -8.92 -13.42 11.02
CA ASN A 290 -7.51 -13.19 10.67
C ASN A 290 -7.37 -12.26 9.46
N THR A 291 -8.26 -12.41 8.47
CA THR A 291 -8.36 -11.49 7.32
C THR A 291 -8.69 -10.08 7.80
N ILE A 292 -9.65 -9.91 8.71
CA ILE A 292 -10.04 -8.58 9.22
C ILE A 292 -8.89 -7.92 9.99
N SER A 293 -8.18 -8.69 10.82
CA SER A 293 -6.97 -8.22 11.51
C SER A 293 -5.92 -7.74 10.52
N TYR A 294 -5.60 -8.54 9.49
CA TYR A 294 -4.70 -8.14 8.41
C TYR A 294 -5.16 -6.86 7.69
N LEU A 295 -6.47 -6.74 7.40
CA LEU A 295 -7.03 -5.57 6.74
C LEU A 295 -6.93 -4.31 7.62
N ASN A 296 -7.21 -4.42 8.92
CA ASN A 296 -7.10 -3.31 9.88
C ASN A 296 -5.66 -2.77 9.89
N ASP A 297 -4.66 -3.64 9.95
CA ASP A 297 -3.25 -3.25 9.94
C ASP A 297 -2.87 -2.57 8.62
N CYS A 298 -3.23 -3.18 7.49
CA CYS A 298 -2.88 -2.65 6.16
C CYS A 298 -3.56 -1.31 5.87
N VAL A 299 -4.85 -1.18 6.19
CA VAL A 299 -5.61 0.06 5.98
C VAL A 299 -5.12 1.16 6.92
N SER A 300 -4.81 0.84 8.18
CA SER A 300 -4.27 1.82 9.14
C SER A 300 -2.89 2.32 8.72
N GLY A 301 -2.02 1.42 8.24
CA GLY A 301 -0.72 1.77 7.66
C GLY A 301 -0.86 2.66 6.43
N LEU A 302 -1.75 2.28 5.50
CA LEU A 302 -2.03 3.07 4.31
C LEU A 302 -2.58 4.46 4.65
N ASN A 303 -3.56 4.55 5.55
CA ASN A 303 -4.15 5.81 5.99
C ASN A 303 -3.10 6.75 6.59
N SER A 304 -2.21 6.21 7.44
CA SER A 304 -1.11 6.97 8.04
C SER A 304 -0.16 7.51 6.97
N ASN A 305 0.24 6.67 6.01
CA ASN A 305 1.12 7.08 4.90
C ASN A 305 0.45 8.17 4.04
N LEU A 306 -0.80 7.99 3.64
CA LEU A 306 -1.56 8.96 2.83
C LEU A 306 -1.75 10.29 3.57
N PHE A 307 -1.99 10.27 4.88
CA PHE A 307 -2.15 11.48 5.68
C PHE A 307 -0.83 12.23 5.87
N CYS A 308 0.26 11.50 6.13
CA CYS A 308 1.60 12.08 6.29
C CYS A 308 2.09 12.73 5.00
N GLU A 309 1.98 12.03 3.86
CA GLU A 309 2.51 12.50 2.58
C GLU A 309 1.58 13.48 1.85
N TYR A 310 0.27 13.23 1.88
CA TYR A 310 -0.69 13.93 1.00
C TYR A 310 -1.85 14.61 1.73
N LYS A 311 -1.96 14.48 3.05
CA LYS A 311 -3.12 14.95 3.84
C LYS A 311 -4.45 14.36 3.37
N ILE A 312 -4.39 13.15 2.81
CA ILE A 312 -5.57 12.37 2.41
C ILE A 312 -5.87 11.39 3.53
N ASN A 313 -7.15 11.30 3.92
CA ASN A 313 -7.62 10.32 4.89
C ASN A 313 -8.52 9.32 4.19
N ILE A 314 -8.36 8.06 4.56
CA ILE A 314 -9.34 7.01 4.29
C ILE A 314 -10.60 7.31 5.10
N SER A 315 -11.78 7.07 4.53
CA SER A 315 -13.06 7.35 5.19
C SER A 315 -13.24 6.56 6.48
N GLN A 316 -13.87 7.20 7.48
CA GLN A 316 -14.26 6.54 8.72
C GLN A 316 -15.26 5.41 8.48
N ASP A 317 -16.08 5.50 7.43
CA ASP A 317 -17.06 4.49 7.06
C ASP A 317 -16.43 3.10 6.81
N LEU A 318 -15.23 3.07 6.21
CA LEU A 318 -14.49 1.81 6.01
C LEU A 318 -14.08 1.18 7.35
N PHE A 319 -13.56 1.97 8.29
CA PHE A 319 -13.17 1.47 9.61
C PHE A 319 -14.38 1.00 10.42
N ILE A 320 -15.49 1.74 10.37
CA ILE A 320 -16.77 1.33 10.99
C ILE A 320 -17.23 -0.01 10.38
N LYS A 321 -17.11 -0.17 9.06
CA LYS A 321 -17.50 -1.41 8.38
C LYS A 321 -16.62 -2.60 8.80
N LEU A 322 -15.30 -2.41 8.90
CA LEU A 322 -14.37 -3.42 9.39
C LEU A 322 -14.74 -3.87 10.81
N GLY A 323 -14.93 -2.92 11.72
CA GLY A 323 -15.34 -3.23 13.11
C GLY A 323 -16.69 -3.93 13.21
N ASN A 324 -17.67 -3.56 12.38
CA ASN A 324 -18.97 -4.23 12.35
C ASN A 324 -18.87 -5.70 11.91
N ILE A 325 -18.06 -5.98 10.89
CA ILE A 325 -17.84 -7.35 10.42
C ILE A 325 -17.03 -8.15 11.44
N GLU A 326 -16.04 -7.52 12.09
CA GLU A 326 -15.28 -8.13 13.18
C GLU A 326 -16.20 -8.57 14.33
N ASN A 327 -17.06 -7.67 14.79
CA ASN A 327 -18.05 -7.96 15.83
C ASN A 327 -19.00 -9.09 15.43
N GLN A 328 -19.43 -9.12 14.17
CA GLN A 328 -20.27 -10.21 13.65
C GLN A 328 -19.56 -11.56 13.76
N PHE A 329 -18.32 -11.68 13.28
CA PHE A 329 -17.58 -12.94 13.34
C PHE A 329 -17.14 -13.32 14.76
N ASN A 330 -16.86 -12.35 15.63
CA ASN A 330 -16.61 -12.60 17.06
C ASN A 330 -17.85 -13.17 17.75
N GLY A 331 -19.04 -12.61 17.48
CA GLY A 331 -20.29 -13.18 17.98
C GLY A 331 -20.54 -14.60 17.47
N MET A 332 -20.20 -14.88 16.20
CA MET A 332 -20.28 -16.24 15.64
C MET A 332 -19.30 -17.21 16.30
N LEU A 333 -18.07 -16.76 16.59
CA LEU A 333 -17.06 -17.53 17.31
C LEU A 333 -17.52 -17.86 18.74
N GLU A 334 -18.10 -16.89 19.43
CA GLU A 334 -18.67 -17.08 20.76
C GLU A 334 -19.80 -18.12 20.75
N ILE A 335 -20.75 -18.01 19.81
CA ILE A 335 -21.82 -19.00 19.65
C ILE A 335 -21.25 -20.40 19.39
N TYR A 336 -20.25 -20.51 18.51
CA TYR A 336 -19.62 -21.78 18.18
C TYR A 336 -18.98 -22.44 19.42
N ILE A 337 -18.20 -21.67 20.20
CA ILE A 337 -17.56 -22.16 21.42
C ILE A 337 -18.58 -22.50 22.50
N ARG A 338 -19.63 -21.69 22.65
CA ARG A 338 -20.74 -21.98 23.57
C ARG A 338 -21.42 -23.30 23.24
N ASN A 339 -21.69 -23.56 21.96
CA ASN A 339 -22.31 -24.80 21.50
C ASN A 339 -21.38 -26.00 21.72
N LEU A 340 -20.05 -25.85 21.55
CA LEU A 340 -19.08 -26.90 21.90
C LEU A 340 -19.16 -27.30 23.37
N LEU A 341 -19.38 -26.33 24.27
CA LEU A 341 -19.44 -26.55 25.71
C LEU A 341 -20.84 -26.89 26.24
N TYR A 342 -21.88 -26.83 25.39
CA TYR A 342 -23.27 -27.00 25.80
C TYR A 342 -23.53 -28.36 26.49
N ASN A 343 -22.98 -29.43 25.92
CA ASN A 343 -23.14 -30.80 26.42
C ASN A 343 -22.12 -31.20 27.49
N VAL A 344 -21.18 -30.33 27.85
CA VAL A 344 -20.19 -30.63 28.88
C VAL A 344 -20.85 -30.53 30.25
N ASN A 345 -20.76 -31.61 31.03
CA ASN A 345 -21.25 -31.61 32.40
C ASN A 345 -20.20 -31.05 33.37
N PHE A 346 -20.38 -29.80 33.77
CA PHE A 346 -19.45 -29.11 34.67
C PHE A 346 -19.45 -29.61 36.12
N ASN A 347 -20.45 -30.41 36.52
CA ASN A 347 -20.52 -31.03 37.86
C ASN A 347 -19.71 -32.34 37.96
N LYS A 348 -19.15 -32.82 36.85
CA LYS A 348 -18.44 -34.09 36.80
C LYS A 348 -17.00 -33.94 37.29
N LYS A 349 -16.50 -34.94 38.01
CA LYS A 349 -15.08 -35.05 38.33
C LYS A 349 -14.25 -35.18 37.04
N LYS A 350 -13.19 -34.39 36.90
CA LYS A 350 -12.25 -34.28 35.77
C LYS A 350 -12.88 -33.72 34.50
N ILE A 351 -13.56 -32.57 34.62
CA ILE A 351 -14.14 -31.84 33.50
C ILE A 351 -13.06 -31.38 32.50
N SER A 352 -11.86 -31.05 33.00
CA SER A 352 -10.71 -30.64 32.18
C SER A 352 -10.39 -31.63 31.06
N CYS A 353 -10.41 -32.93 31.34
CA CYS A 353 -10.15 -33.98 30.36
C CYS A 353 -11.18 -33.99 29.22
N GLU A 354 -12.44 -33.73 29.55
CA GLU A 354 -13.55 -33.69 28.58
C GLU A 354 -13.44 -32.44 27.69
N ILE A 355 -13.19 -31.28 28.30
CA ILE A 355 -12.99 -30.01 27.58
C ILE A 355 -11.75 -30.09 26.68
N ILE A 356 -10.62 -30.60 27.18
CA ILE A 356 -9.39 -30.75 26.40
C ILE A 356 -9.64 -31.63 25.17
N LYS A 357 -10.39 -32.74 25.31
CA LYS A 357 -10.74 -33.60 24.18
C LYS A 357 -11.55 -32.85 23.14
N ILE A 358 -12.61 -32.14 23.56
CA ILE A 358 -13.48 -31.36 22.66
C ILE A 358 -12.67 -30.30 21.92
N PHE A 359 -11.81 -29.56 22.63
CA PHE A 359 -11.01 -28.51 22.02
C PHE A 359 -9.93 -29.05 21.09
N LYS A 360 -9.28 -30.17 21.40
CA LYS A 360 -8.34 -30.83 20.47
C LYS A 360 -9.02 -31.21 19.15
N GLU A 361 -10.24 -31.73 19.24
CA GLU A 361 -10.96 -32.21 18.06
C GLU A 361 -11.54 -31.05 17.21
N ASN A 362 -11.96 -29.95 17.84
CA ASN A 362 -12.79 -28.93 17.18
C ASN A 362 -12.19 -27.53 17.11
N ILE A 363 -11.13 -27.22 17.87
CA ILE A 363 -10.47 -25.91 17.86
C ILE A 363 -9.01 -26.08 17.46
N PHE A 364 -8.24 -26.86 18.22
CA PHE A 364 -6.79 -27.03 18.05
C PHE A 364 -6.40 -28.03 16.96
N PHE A 365 -7.33 -28.38 16.06
CA PHE A 365 -7.02 -29.18 14.87
C PHE A 365 -6.38 -28.34 13.75
N ILE A 366 -6.48 -27.01 13.82
CA ILE A 366 -5.84 -26.09 12.88
C ILE A 366 -4.48 -25.64 13.41
N ASP A 367 -3.53 -25.40 12.52
CA ASP A 367 -2.22 -24.87 12.88
C ASP A 367 -2.28 -23.38 13.26
N LEU A 368 -2.19 -23.03 14.54
CA LEU A 368 -2.37 -21.65 14.98
C LEU A 368 -1.19 -20.71 14.66
N VAL A 369 -0.07 -21.20 14.11
CA VAL A 369 1.14 -20.39 13.87
C VAL A 369 0.87 -19.16 13.00
N GLU A 370 0.05 -19.32 11.94
CA GLU A 370 -0.24 -18.26 10.96
C GLU A 370 -1.31 -17.24 11.41
N LEU A 371 -1.85 -17.36 12.63
CA LEU A 371 -2.83 -16.42 13.16
C LEU A 371 -2.13 -15.23 13.84
N SER A 372 -2.74 -14.04 13.73
CA SER A 372 -2.27 -12.87 14.49
C SER A 372 -2.36 -13.09 16.01
N GLU A 373 -1.46 -12.46 16.76
CA GLU A 373 -1.43 -12.58 18.23
C GLU A 373 -2.69 -12.01 18.90
N ASP A 374 -3.29 -10.97 18.29
CA ASP A 374 -4.55 -10.40 18.77
C ASP A 374 -5.70 -11.40 18.60
N LEU A 375 -5.78 -12.09 17.47
CA LEU A 375 -6.78 -13.15 17.25
C LEU A 375 -6.58 -14.33 18.20
N LYS A 376 -5.32 -14.73 18.43
CA LYS A 376 -4.98 -15.76 19.40
C LYS A 376 -5.45 -15.39 20.82
N THR A 377 -5.19 -14.15 21.22
CA THR A 377 -5.62 -13.62 22.52
C THR A 377 -7.14 -13.60 22.63
N ASN A 378 -7.83 -13.07 21.61
CA ASN A 378 -9.29 -13.04 21.54
C ASN A 378 -9.91 -14.46 21.59
N LEU A 379 -9.34 -15.43 20.87
CA LEU A 379 -9.80 -16.82 20.92
C LEU A 379 -9.70 -17.41 22.34
N VAL A 380 -8.58 -17.17 23.03
CA VAL A 380 -8.40 -17.57 24.43
C VAL A 380 -9.42 -16.90 25.34
N GLU A 381 -9.64 -15.61 25.17
CA GLU A 381 -10.61 -14.84 25.95
C GLU A 381 -12.02 -15.40 25.76
N ILE A 382 -12.46 -15.63 24.53
CA ILE A 382 -13.78 -16.19 24.25
C ILE A 382 -13.92 -17.60 24.84
N ILE A 383 -12.87 -18.44 24.75
CA ILE A 383 -12.86 -19.77 25.39
C ILE A 383 -13.05 -19.64 26.91
N ILE A 384 -12.26 -18.80 27.57
CA ILE A 384 -12.28 -18.64 29.03
C ILE A 384 -13.61 -18.04 29.49
N LEU A 385 -14.14 -17.04 28.79
CA LEU A 385 -15.42 -16.42 29.11
C LEU A 385 -16.58 -17.42 28.99
N ASN A 386 -16.56 -18.30 27.99
CA ASN A 386 -17.57 -19.35 27.85
C ASN A 386 -17.43 -20.47 28.89
N ILE A 387 -16.22 -20.76 29.36
CA ILE A 387 -16.02 -21.67 30.50
C ILE A 387 -16.57 -21.00 31.77
N LEU A 388 -16.21 -19.74 32.01
CA LEU A 388 -16.66 -18.97 33.17
C LEU A 388 -18.18 -18.84 33.23
N SER A 389 -18.84 -18.60 32.09
CA SER A 389 -20.30 -18.52 32.03
C SER A 389 -21.01 -19.82 32.43
N ARG A 390 -20.36 -20.98 32.24
CA ARG A 390 -20.86 -22.27 32.71
C ARG A 390 -20.58 -22.50 34.19
N ILE A 391 -19.40 -22.06 34.66
CA ILE A 391 -19.01 -22.11 36.08
C ILE A 391 -19.94 -21.25 36.94
N TYR A 392 -20.38 -20.09 36.45
CA TYR A 392 -21.34 -19.22 37.15
C TYR A 392 -22.69 -19.86 37.46
N LEU A 393 -23.05 -20.95 36.76
CA LEU A 393 -24.30 -21.67 36.97
C LEU A 393 -24.17 -22.77 38.03
N LEU A 394 -22.98 -22.95 38.61
CA LEU A 394 -22.73 -23.99 39.60
C LEU A 394 -22.86 -23.43 41.02
N ASP A 395 -23.10 -24.35 41.95
CA ASP A 395 -23.09 -24.07 43.38
C ASP A 395 -21.76 -24.54 43.99
N PHE A 396 -21.16 -23.68 44.81
CA PHE A 396 -19.83 -23.90 45.39
C PHE A 396 -19.84 -23.95 46.92
N ASP A 397 -18.98 -24.82 47.42
CA ASP A 397 -18.44 -24.87 48.78
C ASP A 397 -16.90 -24.91 48.68
N GLU A 398 -16.22 -24.93 49.81
CA GLU A 398 -14.74 -24.95 49.84
C GLU A 398 -14.18 -26.14 49.04
N GLU A 399 -14.74 -27.35 49.24
CA GLU A 399 -14.27 -28.58 48.60
C GLU A 399 -14.47 -28.56 47.09
N SER A 400 -15.66 -28.16 46.61
CA SER A 400 -15.97 -28.10 45.17
C SER A 400 -15.19 -26.99 44.46
N SER A 401 -14.94 -25.87 45.12
CA SER A 401 -14.08 -24.82 44.57
C SER A 401 -12.63 -25.28 44.45
N GLU A 402 -12.09 -25.88 45.52
CA GLU A 402 -10.71 -26.41 45.52
C GLU A 402 -10.52 -27.42 44.39
N TYR A 403 -11.47 -28.36 44.29
CA TYR A 403 -11.46 -29.38 43.26
C TYR A 403 -11.44 -28.79 41.85
N LEU A 404 -12.30 -27.80 41.58
CA LEU A 404 -12.42 -27.20 40.27
C LEU A 404 -11.20 -26.34 39.91
N ILE A 405 -10.56 -25.68 40.89
CA ILE A 405 -9.29 -24.97 40.69
C ILE A 405 -8.20 -25.94 40.24
N TYR A 406 -8.04 -27.08 40.92
CA TYR A 406 -7.05 -28.09 40.53
C TYR A 406 -7.33 -28.64 39.13
N ASP A 407 -8.58 -28.96 38.82
CA ASP A 407 -8.91 -29.53 37.51
C ASP A 407 -8.72 -28.49 36.38
N LEU A 408 -9.08 -27.23 36.60
CA LEU A 408 -8.87 -26.17 35.61
C LEU A 408 -7.39 -25.80 35.46
N HIS A 409 -6.52 -26.12 36.42
CA HIS A 409 -5.09 -26.02 36.23
C HIS A 409 -4.61 -26.92 35.07
N ASP A 410 -5.15 -28.13 34.92
CA ASP A 410 -4.81 -29.02 33.80
C ASP A 410 -5.22 -28.41 32.46
N LEU A 411 -6.41 -27.80 32.42
CA LEU A 411 -6.89 -27.08 31.24
C LEU A 411 -5.99 -25.87 30.93
N LYS A 412 -5.58 -25.11 31.95
CA LYS A 412 -4.65 -23.97 31.81
C LYS A 412 -3.32 -24.41 31.19
N ASN A 413 -2.75 -25.50 31.69
CA ASN A 413 -1.49 -26.05 31.18
C ASN A 413 -1.62 -26.50 29.73
N PHE A 414 -2.75 -27.10 29.37
CA PHE A 414 -3.03 -27.49 27.99
C PHE A 414 -3.12 -26.26 27.07
N ILE A 415 -3.91 -25.23 27.42
CA ILE A 415 -4.06 -24.02 26.60
C ILE A 415 -2.72 -23.27 26.48
N LYS A 416 -1.89 -23.28 27.53
CA LYS A 416 -0.55 -22.67 27.54
C LYS A 416 0.42 -23.28 26.51
N GLN A 417 0.15 -24.48 26.01
CA GLN A 417 0.94 -25.07 24.92
C GLN A 417 0.75 -24.33 23.58
N TYR A 418 -0.35 -23.60 23.43
CA TYR A 418 -0.72 -22.89 22.21
C TYR A 418 -0.62 -21.37 22.34
N PHE A 419 -0.71 -20.84 23.57
CA PHE A 419 -0.78 -19.40 23.83
C PHE A 419 0.14 -18.98 24.98
N ASN A 420 0.88 -17.90 24.77
CA ASN A 420 1.81 -17.37 25.77
C ASN A 420 1.12 -16.53 26.85
N ASN A 421 0.05 -15.80 26.48
CA ASN A 421 -0.70 -14.96 27.39
C ASN A 421 -2.04 -15.61 27.77
N LEU A 422 -2.24 -15.84 29.07
CA LEU A 422 -3.47 -16.39 29.66
C LEU A 422 -4.01 -15.45 30.76
N GLY A 423 -3.93 -14.13 30.53
CA GLY A 423 -4.35 -13.12 31.50
C GLY A 423 -5.76 -13.37 32.04
N SER A 424 -6.71 -13.70 31.17
CA SER A 424 -8.12 -13.93 31.50
C SER A 424 -8.34 -15.19 32.35
N PHE A 425 -7.40 -16.12 32.37
CA PHE A 425 -7.50 -17.31 33.23
C PHE A 425 -7.39 -16.94 34.72
N LYS A 426 -6.70 -15.83 35.03
CA LYS A 426 -6.65 -15.29 36.39
C LYS A 426 -8.03 -14.88 36.90
N ILE A 427 -8.91 -14.39 36.02
CA ILE A 427 -10.28 -14.00 36.39
C ILE A 427 -11.04 -15.24 36.88
N LEU A 428 -10.92 -16.34 36.16
CA LEU A 428 -11.53 -17.61 36.52
C LEU A 428 -10.99 -18.15 37.86
N GLU A 429 -9.66 -18.10 38.06
CA GLU A 429 -9.04 -18.50 39.32
C GLU A 429 -9.47 -17.61 40.48
N SER A 430 -9.52 -16.29 40.29
CA SER A 430 -9.98 -15.34 41.30
C SER A 430 -11.43 -15.60 41.70
N TYR A 431 -12.31 -15.86 40.73
CA TYR A 431 -13.71 -16.17 41.02
C TYR A 431 -13.84 -17.40 41.92
N LEU A 432 -13.16 -18.50 41.58
CA LEU A 432 -13.22 -19.73 42.38
C LEU A 432 -12.60 -19.56 43.76
N LYS A 433 -11.46 -18.85 43.86
CA LYS A 433 -10.78 -18.60 45.13
C LYS A 433 -11.62 -17.82 46.15
N ILE A 434 -12.66 -17.11 45.72
CA ILE A 434 -13.60 -16.48 46.66
C ILE A 434 -14.28 -17.53 47.54
N PHE A 435 -14.69 -18.66 46.93
CA PHE A 435 -15.39 -19.76 47.61
C PHE A 435 -14.48 -20.67 48.44
N MET A 436 -13.16 -20.46 48.42
CA MET A 436 -12.21 -21.19 49.27
C MET A 436 -12.22 -20.69 50.72
N CYS A 437 -12.80 -19.52 50.97
CA CYS A 437 -12.97 -19.01 52.33
C CYS A 437 -14.32 -19.50 52.87
N SER A 438 -14.33 -19.97 54.12
CA SER A 438 -15.55 -20.39 54.78
C SER A 438 -16.54 -19.25 54.94
N THR A 439 -17.83 -19.53 54.76
CA THR A 439 -18.92 -18.59 55.04
C THR A 439 -19.23 -18.47 56.54
N GLU A 440 -18.67 -19.36 57.38
CA GLU A 440 -18.81 -19.30 58.84
C GLU A 440 -18.19 -18.03 59.42
N ASP A 441 -17.03 -17.60 58.87
CA ASP A 441 -16.42 -16.30 59.18
C ASP A 441 -16.78 -15.26 58.11
N ARG A 442 -17.91 -14.60 58.34
CA ARG A 442 -18.50 -13.59 57.45
C ARG A 442 -17.55 -12.44 57.12
N PHE A 443 -16.74 -12.00 58.08
CA PHE A 443 -15.79 -10.90 57.86
C PHE A 443 -14.70 -11.32 56.89
N SER A 444 -14.05 -12.46 57.16
CA SER A 444 -12.99 -12.99 56.31
C SER A 444 -13.49 -13.32 54.90
N PHE A 445 -14.70 -13.86 54.76
CA PHE A 445 -15.30 -14.13 53.45
C PHE A 445 -15.50 -12.86 52.62
N ILE A 446 -16.05 -11.81 53.24
CA ILE A 446 -16.30 -10.52 52.56
C ILE A 446 -15.00 -9.79 52.24
N GLU A 447 -14.02 -9.82 53.13
CA GLU A 447 -12.69 -9.26 52.86
C GLU A 447 -12.00 -10.01 51.69
N ASN A 448 -12.04 -11.34 51.70
CA ASN A 448 -11.52 -12.18 50.62
C ASN A 448 -12.22 -11.88 49.28
N PHE A 449 -13.54 -11.71 49.29
CA PHE A 449 -14.30 -11.27 48.13
C PHE A 449 -13.82 -9.89 47.63
N GLN A 450 -13.69 -8.89 48.50
CA GLN A 450 -13.28 -7.54 48.09
C GLN A 450 -11.89 -7.55 47.43
N ILE A 451 -10.96 -8.34 47.98
CA ILE A 451 -9.58 -8.46 47.46
C ILE A 451 -9.57 -9.20 46.11
N LEU A 452 -10.22 -10.36 46.02
CA LEU A 452 -10.14 -11.23 44.84
C LEU A 452 -11.05 -10.80 43.69
N SER A 453 -12.20 -10.21 43.99
CA SER A 453 -13.14 -9.70 43.00
C SER A 453 -12.58 -8.48 42.27
N ASN A 454 -11.88 -7.59 42.99
CA ASN A 454 -11.34 -6.34 42.43
C ASN A 454 -12.37 -5.57 41.58
N ASN A 455 -13.62 -5.49 42.06
CA ASN A 455 -14.79 -4.88 41.38
C ASN A 455 -15.20 -5.53 40.05
N ILE A 456 -14.75 -6.75 39.75
CA ILE A 456 -15.13 -7.49 38.54
C ILE A 456 -16.46 -8.23 38.76
N PHE A 457 -16.65 -8.82 39.94
CA PHE A 457 -17.84 -9.63 40.25
C PHE A 457 -18.79 -8.88 41.17
N SER A 458 -20.09 -9.06 40.96
CA SER A 458 -21.11 -8.61 41.91
C SER A 458 -21.13 -9.51 43.13
N PHE A 459 -21.09 -8.92 44.34
CA PHE A 459 -21.20 -9.69 45.58
C PHE A 459 -22.46 -10.55 45.61
N ARG A 460 -23.59 -9.98 45.15
CA ARG A 460 -24.85 -10.69 45.03
C ARG A 460 -24.71 -11.94 44.16
N GLN A 461 -24.07 -11.84 42.99
CA GLN A 461 -23.87 -13.01 42.12
C GLN A 461 -23.05 -14.10 42.82
N VAL A 462 -22.00 -13.71 43.54
CA VAL A 462 -21.13 -14.65 44.28
C VAL A 462 -21.91 -15.39 45.36
N VAL A 463 -22.63 -14.70 46.25
CA VAL A 463 -23.36 -15.38 47.33
C VAL A 463 -24.49 -16.25 46.81
N TRP A 464 -25.13 -15.89 45.69
CA TRP A 464 -26.15 -16.75 45.07
C TRP A 464 -25.59 -18.04 44.48
N SER A 465 -24.27 -18.12 44.24
CA SER A 465 -23.58 -19.34 43.81
C SER A 465 -23.05 -20.18 44.99
N LEU A 466 -23.36 -19.83 46.25
CA LEU A 466 -23.01 -20.67 47.40
C LEU A 466 -23.91 -21.89 47.49
N LYS A 467 -23.36 -23.04 47.84
CA LYS A 467 -24.11 -24.29 48.02
C LYS A 467 -25.01 -24.26 49.26
N ASP A 468 -24.55 -23.66 50.35
CA ASP A 468 -25.39 -23.38 51.51
C ASP A 468 -26.20 -22.09 51.29
N LYS A 469 -27.46 -22.25 50.90
CA LYS A 469 -28.36 -21.10 50.66
C LYS A 469 -28.83 -20.42 51.94
N ASN A 470 -28.62 -21.00 53.12
CA ASN A 470 -29.12 -20.43 54.37
C ASN A 470 -28.33 -19.19 54.80
N CYS A 471 -27.03 -19.15 54.51
CA CYS A 471 -26.15 -18.03 54.89
C CYS A 471 -26.24 -16.81 53.96
N VAL A 472 -26.98 -16.90 52.84
CA VAL A 472 -26.98 -15.88 51.77
C VAL A 472 -27.55 -14.54 52.23
N ILE A 473 -28.69 -14.54 52.94
CA ILE A 473 -29.32 -13.29 53.40
C ILE A 473 -28.42 -12.60 54.42
N ASP A 474 -27.91 -13.36 55.38
CA ASP A 474 -27.02 -12.85 56.43
C ASP A 474 -25.73 -12.22 55.86
N LEU A 475 -25.16 -12.83 54.81
CA LEU A 475 -23.97 -12.30 54.13
C LEU A 475 -24.26 -11.00 53.37
N LEU A 476 -25.43 -10.90 52.71
CA LEU A 476 -25.84 -9.69 52.00
C LEU A 476 -26.02 -8.51 52.96
N GLU A 477 -26.73 -8.72 54.07
CA GLU A 477 -26.95 -7.68 55.08
C GLU A 477 -25.63 -7.22 55.71
N TYR A 478 -24.73 -8.16 56.03
CA TYR A 478 -23.42 -7.82 56.60
C TYR A 478 -22.53 -7.05 55.61
N PHE A 479 -22.58 -7.38 54.32
CA PHE A 479 -21.85 -6.65 53.29
C PHE A 479 -22.35 -5.20 53.14
N GLU A 480 -23.66 -4.97 53.16
CA GLU A 480 -24.25 -3.62 53.12
C GLU A 480 -23.87 -2.79 54.35
N GLN A 481 -23.79 -3.41 55.53
CA GLN A 481 -23.30 -2.78 56.76
C GLN A 481 -21.81 -2.38 56.65
N MET A 482 -20.96 -3.24 56.07
CA MET A 482 -19.54 -2.91 55.89
C MET A 482 -19.33 -1.80 54.85
N GLU A 483 -20.11 -1.75 53.77
CA GLU A 483 -20.04 -0.67 52.78
C GLU A 483 -20.52 0.68 53.32
N THR A 484 -21.54 0.69 54.19
CA THR A 484 -22.05 1.92 54.79
C THR A 484 -21.06 2.51 55.79
N VAL A 485 -20.36 1.69 56.57
CA VAL A 485 -19.28 2.13 57.46
C VAL A 485 -18.10 2.72 56.68
N LYS A 486 -17.67 2.08 55.58
CA LYS A 486 -16.59 2.59 54.71
C LYS A 486 -16.90 3.88 53.94
N LYS A 487 -18.17 4.29 53.84
CA LYS A 487 -18.59 5.57 53.20
C LYS A 487 -18.69 6.75 54.17
N ILE A 488 -18.61 6.47 55.48
CA ILE A 488 -18.70 7.48 56.55
C ILE A 488 -17.30 7.88 57.06
N GLU A 489 -16.28 7.08 56.76
CA GLU A 489 -14.84 7.41 56.82
C GLU A 489 -14.36 8.05 55.51
#